data_AF-D3D7N8-F1
#
_entry.id   AF-D3D7N8-F1
#
_cell.length_a   1.000
_cell.length_b   1.000
_cell.length_c   1.000
_cell.angle_alpha   90.00
_cell.angle_beta   90.00
_cell.angle_gamma   90.00
#
_symmetry.space_group_name_H-M   'P 1'
#
loop_
_entity.id
_entity.type
_entity.pdbx_description
1 polymer ?
#
loop_
_entity_poly.entity_id
_entity_poly.type
_entity_poly.pdbx_seq_one_letter_code
_entity_poly.pdbx_strand_id
1 'polypeptide(L)' 'MRSGPVGALPLLGSAKPLPADRLAALYPDRASYQQRYDAAVASAVKAGYALAEDRDALAGFAEPEKIE' A
#
# COMPACT_ATOMS: atom_id res chain seq x y z
N MET A 1 -3.83 22.18 -35.23
CA MET A 1 -4.05 21.96 -33.79
C MET A 1 -5.42 21.32 -33.60
N ARG A 2 -5.50 20.06 -33.20
CA ARG A 2 -6.77 19.41 -32.81
C ARG A 2 -6.65 19.05 -31.33
N SER A 3 -7.23 19.88 -30.47
CA SER A 3 -7.42 19.58 -29.05
C SER A 3 -8.73 18.80 -28.93
N GLY A 4 -8.66 17.47 -28.98
CA GLY A 4 -9.78 16.62 -28.61
C GLY A 4 -9.80 16.44 -27.09
N PRO A 5 -10.96 16.30 -26.44
CA PRO A 5 -11.01 16.05 -25.01
C PRO A 5 -10.32 14.71 -24.72
N VAL A 6 -9.28 14.74 -23.88
CA VAL A 6 -8.71 13.51 -23.32
C VAL A 6 -9.78 12.97 -22.38
N GLY A 7 -10.50 11.94 -22.80
CA GLY A 7 -11.48 11.28 -21.95
C GLY A 7 -10.77 10.73 -20.72
N ALA A 8 -11.03 11.31 -19.55
CA ALA A 8 -10.57 10.76 -18.29
C ALA A 8 -11.28 9.42 -18.08
N LEU A 9 -10.57 8.30 -18.31
CA LEU A 9 -11.02 7.00 -17.86
C LEU A 9 -10.94 6.99 -16.33
N PRO A 10 -12.07 6.90 -15.62
CA PRO A 10 -12.00 6.77 -14.17
C PRO A 10 -11.27 5.47 -13.84
N LEU A 11 -10.25 5.55 -12.99
CA LEU A 11 -9.56 4.37 -12.46
C LEU A 11 -10.50 3.69 -11.45
N LEU A 12 -11.42 2.85 -11.94
CA LEU A 12 -12.28 2.05 -11.08
C LEU A 12 -11.48 0.88 -10.51
N GLY A 13 -10.99 1.06 -9.28
CA GLY A 13 -10.42 0.01 -8.45
C GLY A 13 -10.84 0.20 -7.01
N SER A 14 -11.13 -0.88 -6.29
CA SER A 14 -11.35 -0.85 -4.85
C SER A 14 -10.15 -1.48 -4.16
N ALA A 15 -9.43 -0.71 -3.35
CA ALA A 15 -8.45 -1.24 -2.42
C ALA A 15 -9.18 -1.66 -1.14
N LYS A 16 -9.59 -2.94 -1.06
CA LYS A 16 -10.10 -3.50 0.20
C LYS A 16 -8.91 -4.03 1.02
N PRO A 17 -8.72 -3.57 2.27
CA PRO A 17 -7.69 -4.12 3.13
C PRO A 17 -7.97 -5.61 3.38
N LEU A 18 -6.89 -6.38 3.55
CA LEU A 18 -6.99 -7.78 3.95
C LEU A 18 -7.63 -7.87 5.34
N PRO A 19 -8.54 -8.83 5.58
CA PRO A 19 -9.09 -9.06 6.92
C PRO A 19 -8.00 -9.57 7.88
N ALA A 20 -8.17 -9.27 9.17
CA ALA A 20 -7.21 -9.62 10.24
C ALA A 20 -6.85 -11.10 10.26
N ASP A 21 -7.82 -12.02 10.16
CA ASP A 21 -7.60 -13.46 10.05
C ASP A 21 -6.63 -13.86 8.93
N ARG A 22 -6.71 -13.17 7.78
CA ARG A 22 -5.81 -13.44 6.65
C ARG A 22 -4.41 -12.90 6.92
N LEU A 23 -4.30 -11.76 7.59
CA LEU A 23 -3.00 -11.22 8.00
C LEU A 23 -2.34 -12.14 9.03
N ALA A 24 -3.07 -12.59 10.05
CA ALA A 24 -2.57 -13.53 11.06
C ALA A 24 -2.14 -14.89 10.46
N ALA A 25 -2.82 -15.37 9.42
CA ALA A 25 -2.42 -16.58 8.71
C ALA A 25 -1.12 -16.43 7.88
N LEU A 26 -0.81 -15.21 7.43
CA LEU A 26 0.36 -14.91 6.59
C LEU A 26 1.57 -14.43 7.40
N TYR A 27 1.30 -13.79 8.53
CA TYR A 27 2.29 -13.15 9.39
C TYR A 27 2.08 -13.64 10.82
N PRO A 28 3.00 -14.46 11.35
CA PRO A 28 2.86 -15.06 12.67
C PRO A 28 3.03 -14.05 13.81
N ASP A 29 3.57 -12.87 13.53
CA ASP A 29 3.81 -11.83 14.52
C ASP A 29 3.78 -10.43 13.88
N ARG A 30 3.36 -9.45 14.69
CA ARG A 30 3.24 -8.04 14.30
C ARG A 30 4.55 -7.43 13.83
N ALA A 31 5.68 -7.79 14.46
CA ALA A 31 6.98 -7.20 14.14
C ALA A 31 7.47 -7.63 12.74
N SER A 32 7.31 -8.91 12.41
CA SER A 32 7.60 -9.48 11.10
C SER A 32 6.71 -8.88 10.00
N TYR A 33 5.44 -8.63 10.29
CA TYR A 33 4.56 -7.93 9.37
C TYR A 33 5.05 -6.50 9.10
N GLN A 34 5.32 -5.73 10.15
CA GLN A 34 5.77 -4.35 10.04
C GLN A 34 7.07 -4.26 9.24
N GLN A 35 8.06 -5.10 9.57
CA GLN A 35 9.33 -5.14 8.86
C GLN A 35 9.17 -5.44 7.35
N ARG A 36 8.27 -6.37 7.00
CA ARG A 36 7.99 -6.69 5.59
C ARG A 36 7.23 -5.57 4.89
N TYR A 37 6.32 -4.91 5.59
CA TYR A 37 5.61 -3.75 5.06
C TYR A 37 6.57 -2.59 4.76
N ASP A 38 7.45 -2.25 5.69
CA ASP A 38 8.46 -1.20 5.52
C ASP A 38 9.41 -1.51 4.35
N ALA A 39 9.83 -2.77 4.21
CA ALA A 39 10.64 -3.21 3.07
C ALA A 39 9.89 -3.07 1.73
N ALA A 40 8.59 -3.38 1.71
CA ALA A 40 7.76 -3.21 0.53
C ALA A 40 7.58 -1.73 0.15
N VAL A 41 7.35 -0.84 1.13
CA VAL A 41 7.29 0.62 0.92
C VAL A 41 8.62 1.13 0.37
N ALA A 42 9.75 0.74 0.95
CA ALA A 42 11.06 1.14 0.46
C ALA A 42 11.31 0.68 -0.99
N SER A 43 10.88 -0.54 -1.33
CA SER A 43 10.97 -1.07 -2.69
C SER A 43 10.07 -0.31 -3.67
N ALA A 44 8.83 0.00 -3.27
CA ALA A 44 7.89 0.78 -4.08
C ALA A 44 8.43 2.17 -4.40
N VAL A 45 9.03 2.84 -3.39
CA VAL A 45 9.69 4.14 -3.58
C VAL A 45 10.90 4.02 -4.51
N LYS A 46 11.76 3.02 -4.30
CA LYS A 46 12.94 2.79 -5.15
C LYS A 46 12.57 2.52 -6.61
N ALA A 47 11.46 1.83 -6.85
CA ALA A 47 10.96 1.52 -8.18
C ALA A 47 10.18 2.69 -8.82
N GLY A 48 9.95 3.79 -8.10
CA GLY A 48 9.22 4.96 -8.60
C GLY A 48 7.70 4.83 -8.58
N TYR A 49 7.15 3.86 -7.84
CA TYR A 49 5.70 3.71 -7.65
C TYR A 49 5.13 4.62 -6.55
N ALA A 50 5.98 5.09 -5.64
CA ALA A 50 5.62 5.99 -4.55
C ALA A 50 6.70 7.06 -4.35
N LEU A 51 6.32 8.24 -3.85
CA LEU A 51 7.27 9.28 -3.50
C LEU A 51 7.88 9.01 -2.12
N ALA A 52 9.07 9.55 -1.88
CA ALA A 52 9.72 9.39 -0.58
C ALA A 52 8.95 10.17 0.51
N GLU A 53 8.35 11.30 0.14
CA GLU A 53 7.51 12.11 1.02
C GLU A 53 6.23 11.39 1.46
N ASP A 54 5.72 10.46 0.65
CA ASP A 54 4.50 9.70 0.94
C ASP A 54 4.73 8.51 1.89
N ARG A 55 5.97 8.26 2.33
CA ARG A 55 6.29 7.11 3.21
C ARG A 55 5.49 7.12 4.51
N ASP A 56 5.31 8.29 5.11
CA ASP A 56 4.56 8.42 6.37
C ASP A 56 3.07 8.12 6.17
N ALA A 57 2.51 8.60 5.05
CA ALA A 57 1.15 8.29 4.66
C ALA A 57 0.97 6.79 4.39
N LEU A 58 1.93 6.14 3.72
CA LEU A 58 1.95 4.70 3.49
C LEU A 58 2.03 3.90 4.79
N ALA A 59 2.84 4.33 5.77
CA ALA A 59 2.92 3.68 7.07
C ALA A 59 1.56 3.67 7.80
N GLY A 60 0.74 4.71 7.63
CA GLY A 60 -0.62 4.77 8.16
C GLY A 60 -1.57 3.68 7.63
N PHE A 61 -1.29 3.12 6.44
CA PHE A 61 -2.08 2.02 5.86
C PHE A 61 -1.66 0.63 6.36
N ALA A 62 -0.56 0.52 7.11
CA ALA A 62 -0.08 -0.79 7.59
C ALA A 62 -1.04 -1.39 8.65
N GLU A 63 -1.67 -0.57 9.48
CA GLU A 63 -2.60 -1.00 10.54
C GLU A 63 -2.11 -2.25 11.32
N PRO A 64 -0.86 -2.27 11.81
CA PRO A 64 -0.24 -3.48 12.36
C PRO A 64 -0.91 -3.98 13.64
N GLU A 65 -1.76 -3.17 14.28
CA GLU A 65 -2.60 -3.54 15.41
C GLU A 65 -3.66 -4.61 15.09
N LYS A 66 -3.90 -4.91 13.81
CA LYS A 66 -4.78 -5.99 13.37
C LYS A 66 -4.16 -7.39 13.46
N ILE A 67 -2.90 -7.48 13.89
CA ILE A 67 -2.14 -8.72 14.04
C ILE A 67 -1.78 -8.86 15.53
N GLU A 68 -2.17 -9.98 16.13
CA GLU A 68 -1.94 -10.29 17.54
C GLU A 68 -0.47 -10.56 17.89
#